data_AF-A0A945IWF1-F1
#
_entry.id   AF-A0A945IWF1-F1
#
_cell.length_a   1.000
_cell.length_b   1.000
_cell.length_c   1.000
_cell.angle_alpha   90.00
_cell.angle_beta   90.00
_cell.angle_gamma   90.00
#
_symmetry.space_group_name_H-M   'P 1'
#
loop_
_entity.id
_entity.type
_entity.pdbx_description
1 polymer ?
#
loop_
_entity_poly.entity_id
_entity_poly.type
_entity_poly.pdbx_seq_one_letter_code
_entity_poly.pdbx_strand_id
1 'polypeptide(L)'
;MKRRSPITLLVLAATTLTAGCTTFSDNDLAARVDDAEYSRDELITELQELGATDEQLASADIARSQVSGWIAERVSEASDPTLAAAAYANGVFESGSICVEAVGMSTPADAEAVIAELKSGADFADLFASFNVNDQLAQSDGRIGCLTITQLPLGVDDPLADSITMLNANEPYATAIIPDAAPDGDLYVVSRFIPYNELGPDDTPIVAGALGADSLGLDVYVDPQIGTYDNATATVIPLV
;
A
#
# COMPACT_ATOMS: atom_id res chain seq x y z
N MET A 1 -19.07 56.91 51.17
CA MET A 1 -18.66 55.86 52.12
C MET A 1 -17.86 54.82 51.37
N LYS A 2 -16.57 54.66 51.71
CA LYS A 2 -15.65 53.65 51.17
C LYS A 2 -15.78 52.35 51.98
N ARG A 3 -15.97 51.21 51.33
CA ARG A 3 -15.78 49.84 51.88
C ARG A 3 -14.92 49.10 50.83
N ARG A 4 -13.60 48.95 50.98
CA ARG A 4 -12.82 47.98 51.81
C ARG A 4 -13.28 46.52 51.63
N SER A 5 -12.60 45.81 50.71
CA SER A 5 -12.07 44.42 50.69
C SER A 5 -12.81 43.29 51.44
N PRO A 6 -12.84 42.04 50.91
CA PRO A 6 -11.60 41.23 50.86
C PRO A 6 -11.33 40.40 49.59
N ILE A 7 -10.03 40.27 49.35
CA ILE A 7 -9.35 39.29 48.50
C ILE A 7 -9.72 37.89 48.99
N THR A 8 -10.28 37.07 48.10
CA THR A 8 -10.49 35.65 48.35
C THR A 8 -9.43 34.88 47.56
N LEU A 9 -8.43 34.36 48.28
CA LEU A 9 -7.53 33.33 47.80
C LEU A 9 -8.37 32.07 47.55
N LEU A 10 -8.53 31.65 46.29
CA LEU A 10 -9.02 30.30 46.00
C LEU A 10 -7.86 29.41 45.54
N VAL A 11 -7.86 28.26 46.18
CA VAL A 11 -6.83 27.22 46.26
C VAL A 11 -6.65 26.52 44.92
N LEU A 12 -5.39 26.18 44.61
CA LEU A 12 -4.99 25.28 43.53
C LEU A 12 -5.78 23.96 43.61
N ALA A 13 -6.60 23.69 42.59
CA ALA A 13 -6.97 22.33 42.24
C ALA A 13 -6.00 21.89 41.14
N ALA A 14 -4.89 21.26 41.52
CA ALA A 14 -4.11 20.48 40.60
C ALA A 14 -4.96 19.25 40.24
N THR A 15 -5.56 19.26 39.04
CA THR A 15 -6.07 18.03 38.43
C THR A 15 -4.86 17.15 38.17
N THR A 16 -4.62 16.21 39.07
CA THR A 16 -3.80 15.05 38.78
C THR A 16 -4.47 14.34 37.62
N LEU A 17 -3.98 14.55 36.40
CA LEU A 17 -4.09 13.57 35.35
C LEU A 17 -3.44 12.32 35.93
N THR A 18 -4.26 11.41 36.45
CA THR A 18 -3.90 10.02 36.51
C THR A 18 -3.68 9.62 35.06
N ALA A 19 -2.44 9.77 34.59
CA ALA A 19 -1.89 8.87 33.60
C ALA A 19 -1.99 7.49 34.25
N GLY A 20 -3.16 6.89 34.15
CA GLY A 20 -3.29 5.46 34.33
C GLY A 20 -2.37 4.89 33.28
N CYS A 21 -1.29 4.26 33.73
CA CYS A 21 -0.71 3.17 32.99
C CYS A 21 -1.84 2.15 32.82
N THR A 22 -2.67 2.31 31.78
CA THR A 22 -3.39 1.20 31.21
C THR A 22 -2.30 0.32 30.64
N THR A 23 -1.79 -0.58 31.48
CA THR A 23 -1.38 -1.89 30.98
C THR A 23 -2.63 -2.42 30.28
N PHE A 24 -2.80 -2.07 29.00
CA PHE A 24 -3.82 -2.67 28.16
C PHE A 24 -3.59 -4.17 28.30
N SER A 25 -4.59 -4.86 28.85
CA SER A 25 -4.58 -6.31 28.86
C SER A 25 -4.93 -6.75 27.45
N ASP A 26 -3.99 -6.58 26.51
CA ASP A 26 -4.10 -7.11 25.14
C ASP A 26 -4.17 -8.65 25.14
N ASN A 27 -4.23 -9.30 26.32
CA ASN A 27 -4.34 -10.74 26.51
C ASN A 27 -5.57 -11.38 25.83
N ASP A 28 -6.62 -10.59 25.56
CA ASP A 28 -7.88 -11.08 24.98
C ASP A 28 -8.19 -10.50 23.59
N LEU A 29 -7.27 -9.70 23.01
CA LEU A 29 -7.42 -9.15 21.67
C LEU A 29 -6.89 -10.15 20.63
N ALA A 30 -7.60 -10.27 19.51
CA ALA A 30 -7.09 -10.88 18.29
C ALA A 30 -6.33 -9.84 17.44
N ALA A 31 -6.85 -8.62 17.37
CA ALA A 31 -6.20 -7.48 16.71
C ALA A 31 -6.73 -6.13 17.21
N ARG A 32 -6.04 -5.06 16.84
CA ARG A 32 -6.47 -3.66 17.02
C ARG A 32 -6.00 -2.82 15.85
N VAL A 33 -6.82 -1.86 15.42
CA VAL A 33 -6.43 -0.79 14.49
C VAL A 33 -6.84 0.53 15.15
N ASP A 34 -5.85 1.32 15.60
CA ASP A 34 -6.04 2.49 16.46
C ASP A 34 -6.92 2.19 17.69
N ASP A 35 -8.10 2.79 17.77
CA ASP A 35 -9.07 2.63 18.87
C ASP A 35 -10.07 1.48 18.60
N ALA A 36 -10.09 0.91 17.39
CA ALA A 36 -10.95 -0.22 17.06
C ALA A 36 -10.29 -1.52 17.54
N GLU A 37 -10.98 -2.25 18.41
CA GLU A 37 -10.53 -3.51 18.97
C GLU A 37 -11.29 -4.68 18.34
N TYR A 38 -10.58 -5.79 18.11
CA TYR A 38 -11.16 -7.06 17.69
C TYR A 38 -10.79 -8.13 18.71
N SER A 39 -11.78 -8.59 19.48
CA SER A 39 -11.55 -9.57 20.54
C SER A 39 -11.43 -11.00 19.99
N ARG A 40 -10.77 -11.87 20.75
CA ARG A 40 -10.66 -13.29 20.39
C ARG A 40 -11.99 -14.03 20.41
N ASP A 41 -12.92 -13.61 21.27
CA ASP A 41 -14.28 -14.16 21.33
C ASP A 41 -15.11 -13.77 20.09
N GLU A 42 -14.99 -12.53 19.62
CA GLU A 42 -15.60 -12.09 18.36
C GLU A 42 -15.03 -12.89 17.18
N LEU A 43 -13.70 -13.05 17.11
CA LEU A 43 -13.05 -13.88 16.09
C LEU A 43 -13.60 -15.31 16.05
N ILE A 44 -13.69 -15.98 17.19
CA ILE A 44 -14.21 -17.35 17.26
C ILE A 44 -15.68 -17.38 16.84
N THR A 45 -16.47 -16.41 17.28
CA THR A 45 -17.89 -16.30 16.95
C THR A 45 -18.10 -16.14 15.44
N GLU A 46 -17.40 -15.20 14.80
CA GLU A 46 -17.50 -14.96 13.36
C GLU A 46 -17.06 -16.18 12.54
N LEU A 47 -15.97 -16.84 12.92
CA LEU A 47 -15.50 -18.05 12.25
C LEU A 47 -16.51 -19.20 12.36
N GLN A 48 -17.17 -19.36 13.51
CA GLN A 48 -18.23 -20.35 13.69
C GLN A 48 -19.48 -20.04 12.86
N GLU A 49 -19.85 -18.75 12.74
CA GLU A 49 -20.95 -18.31 11.87
C GLU A 49 -20.66 -18.58 10.39
N LEU A 50 -19.38 -18.51 9.98
CA LEU A 50 -18.90 -18.92 8.66
C LEU A 50 -18.77 -20.45 8.50
N GLY A 51 -19.09 -21.23 9.52
CA GLY A 51 -19.12 -22.69 9.49
C GLY A 51 -17.78 -23.37 9.79
N ALA A 52 -16.81 -22.67 10.40
CA ALA A 52 -15.56 -23.28 10.83
C ALA A 52 -15.82 -24.33 11.92
N THR A 53 -15.20 -25.50 11.77
CA THR A 53 -15.22 -26.57 12.78
C THR A 53 -14.22 -26.29 13.91
N ASP A 54 -14.36 -26.98 15.05
CA ASP A 54 -13.40 -26.88 16.16
C ASP A 54 -11.96 -27.20 15.74
N GLU A 55 -11.77 -28.11 14.78
CA GLU A 55 -10.46 -28.44 14.20
C GLU A 55 -9.90 -27.27 13.36
N GLN A 56 -10.76 -26.59 12.61
CA GLN A 56 -10.39 -25.41 11.82
C GLN A 56 -10.10 -24.18 12.69
N LEU A 57 -10.83 -24.01 13.80
CA LEU A 57 -10.58 -22.95 14.79
C LEU A 57 -9.23 -23.11 15.49
N ALA A 58 -8.68 -24.33 15.54
CA ALA A 58 -7.33 -24.58 16.03
C ALA A 58 -6.23 -24.21 15.01
N SER A 59 -6.59 -23.91 13.75
CA SER A 59 -5.65 -23.49 12.71
C SER A 59 -5.40 -21.98 12.76
N ALA A 60 -4.13 -21.61 12.89
CA ALA A 60 -3.71 -20.21 12.83
C ALA A 60 -3.97 -19.58 11.46
N ASP A 61 -4.04 -20.36 10.37
CA ASP A 61 -4.22 -19.81 9.02
C ASP A 61 -5.62 -19.20 8.83
N ILE A 62 -6.65 -19.83 9.38
CA ILE A 62 -8.03 -19.33 9.32
C ILE A 62 -8.17 -18.06 10.17
N ALA A 63 -7.57 -18.06 11.37
CA ALA A 63 -7.50 -16.88 12.22
C ALA A 63 -6.79 -15.71 11.52
N ARG A 64 -5.62 -15.93 10.91
CA ARG A 64 -4.90 -14.91 10.14
C ARG A 64 -5.74 -14.36 9.00
N SER A 65 -6.42 -15.22 8.24
CA SER A 65 -7.29 -14.76 7.14
C SER A 65 -8.40 -13.85 7.65
N GLN A 66 -9.11 -14.24 8.72
CA GLN A 66 -10.20 -13.44 9.27
C GLN A 66 -9.70 -12.12 9.85
N VAL A 67 -8.61 -12.15 10.63
CA VAL A 67 -8.00 -10.94 11.18
C VAL A 67 -7.49 -10.01 10.07
N SER A 68 -6.89 -10.54 9.00
CA SER A 68 -6.47 -9.73 7.84
C SER A 68 -7.65 -9.03 7.18
N GLY A 69 -8.78 -9.74 7.00
CA GLY A 69 -10.00 -9.17 6.44
C GLY A 69 -10.57 -8.06 7.32
N TRP A 70 -10.61 -8.29 8.64
CA TRP A 70 -11.07 -7.29 9.60
C TRP A 70 -10.18 -6.03 9.61
N ILE A 71 -8.85 -6.18 9.57
CA ILE A 71 -7.91 -5.05 9.46
C ILE A 71 -8.15 -4.29 8.16
N ALA A 72 -8.26 -4.99 7.02
CA ALA A 72 -8.48 -4.37 5.72
C ALA A 72 -9.76 -3.53 5.69
N GLU A 73 -10.83 -3.97 6.36
CA GLU A 73 -12.06 -3.20 6.49
C GLU A 73 -11.83 -1.88 7.26
N ARG A 74 -11.13 -1.94 8.40
CA ARG A 74 -10.80 -0.73 9.19
C ARG A 74 -9.90 0.23 8.43
N VAL A 75 -8.90 -0.28 7.72
CA VAL A 75 -8.03 0.52 6.82
C VAL A 75 -8.87 1.20 5.74
N SER A 76 -9.82 0.48 5.14
CA SER A 76 -10.72 1.05 4.13
C SER A 76 -11.64 2.13 4.71
N GLU A 77 -12.17 1.94 5.91
CA GLU A 77 -13.00 2.94 6.61
C GLU A 77 -12.22 4.21 6.95
N ALA A 78 -10.93 4.08 7.29
CA ALA A 78 -10.04 5.19 7.61
C ALA A 78 -9.42 5.88 6.37
N SER A 79 -9.63 5.34 5.17
CA SER A 79 -9.00 5.83 3.95
C SER A 79 -9.40 7.29 3.65
N ASP A 80 -8.39 8.16 3.58
CA ASP A 80 -8.55 9.56 3.19
C ASP A 80 -7.95 9.78 1.79
N PRO A 81 -8.77 10.01 0.75
CA PRO A 81 -8.29 10.27 -0.62
C PRO A 81 -7.38 11.48 -0.73
N THR A 82 -7.40 12.40 0.24
CA THR A 82 -6.53 13.57 0.25
C THR A 82 -5.08 13.24 0.57
N LEU A 83 -4.83 12.09 1.22
CA LEU A 83 -3.49 11.57 1.50
C LEU A 83 -2.91 10.78 0.33
N ALA A 84 -3.76 10.29 -0.58
CA ALA A 84 -3.39 9.40 -1.66
C ALA A 84 -2.29 9.97 -2.55
N ALA A 85 -2.38 11.24 -2.94
CA ALA A 85 -1.38 11.87 -3.80
C ALA A 85 0.03 11.90 -3.18
N ALA A 86 0.11 12.14 -1.86
CA ALA A 86 1.39 12.23 -1.16
C ALA A 86 2.03 10.86 -0.96
N ALA A 87 1.25 9.87 -0.53
CA ALA A 87 1.72 8.49 -0.41
C ALA A 87 2.14 7.92 -1.77
N TYR A 88 1.30 8.10 -2.80
CA TYR A 88 1.53 7.60 -4.15
C TYR A 88 2.82 8.14 -4.78
N ALA A 89 3.17 9.41 -4.51
CA ALA A 89 4.42 9.99 -4.98
C ALA A 89 5.68 9.25 -4.46
N ASN A 90 5.58 8.48 -3.37
CA ASN A 90 6.69 7.72 -2.80
C ASN A 90 6.76 6.27 -3.32
N GLY A 91 5.86 5.85 -4.20
CA GLY A 91 5.88 4.53 -4.85
C GLY A 91 4.97 3.49 -4.22
N VAL A 92 5.05 2.25 -4.72
CA VAL A 92 4.08 1.18 -4.42
C VAL A 92 4.11 0.71 -2.96
N PHE A 93 5.27 0.67 -2.32
CA PHE A 93 5.38 0.22 -0.92
C PHE A 93 4.75 1.20 0.06
N GLU A 94 4.75 2.49 -0.27
CA GLU A 94 4.20 3.55 0.58
C GLU A 94 2.73 3.82 0.31
N SER A 95 2.23 3.50 -0.88
CA SER A 95 0.85 3.80 -1.28
C SER A 95 -0.02 2.58 -1.56
N GLY A 96 0.57 1.38 -1.49
CA GLY A 96 -0.06 0.12 -1.85
C GLY A 96 -0.41 -0.02 -3.33
N SER A 97 -0.08 0.96 -4.19
CA SER A 97 -0.39 0.92 -5.63
C SER A 97 0.62 1.68 -6.49
N ILE A 98 0.62 1.38 -7.78
CA ILE A 98 1.40 2.10 -8.78
C ILE A 98 0.73 2.05 -10.15
N CYS A 99 0.70 3.17 -10.87
CA CYS A 99 0.20 3.22 -12.23
C CYS A 99 1.36 3.43 -13.21
N VAL A 100 1.42 2.57 -14.23
CA VAL A 100 2.59 2.46 -15.10
C VAL A 100 2.18 2.46 -16.58
N GLU A 101 3.01 3.12 -17.39
CA GLU A 101 3.06 2.95 -18.84
C GLU A 101 4.43 2.37 -19.21
N ALA A 102 4.51 1.57 -20.26
CA ALA A 102 5.74 0.91 -20.67
C ALA A 102 5.89 0.81 -22.18
N VAL A 103 7.14 0.83 -22.62
CA VAL A 103 7.54 0.65 -24.03
C VAL A 103 8.62 -0.42 -24.10
N GLY A 104 8.43 -1.41 -24.98
CA GLY A 104 9.39 -2.48 -25.20
C GLY A 104 10.23 -2.24 -26.46
N MET A 105 11.56 -2.41 -26.38
CA MET A 105 12.50 -2.26 -27.51
C MET A 105 13.45 -3.45 -27.59
N SER A 106 14.05 -3.65 -28.76
CA SER A 106 15.01 -4.74 -29.00
C SER A 106 16.45 -4.40 -28.62
N THR A 107 16.78 -3.15 -28.28
CA THR A 107 18.16 -2.74 -28.00
C THR A 107 18.30 -1.89 -26.75
N PRO A 108 19.45 -1.98 -26.04
CA PRO A 108 19.73 -1.14 -24.88
C PRO A 108 19.91 0.33 -25.27
N ALA A 109 20.42 0.60 -26.48
CA ALA A 109 20.63 1.96 -26.97
C ALA A 109 19.30 2.70 -27.18
N ASP A 110 18.28 2.00 -27.68
CA ASP A 110 16.93 2.58 -27.80
C ASP A 110 16.32 2.85 -26.43
N ALA A 111 16.51 1.95 -25.45
CA ALA A 111 16.05 2.17 -24.09
C ALA A 111 16.66 3.42 -23.44
N GLU A 112 17.98 3.59 -23.59
CA GLU A 112 18.69 4.78 -23.12
C GLU A 112 18.18 6.05 -23.80
N ALA A 113 17.92 6.00 -25.11
CA ALA A 113 17.37 7.12 -25.88
C ALA A 113 15.96 7.49 -25.40
N VAL A 114 15.07 6.52 -25.23
CA VAL A 114 13.71 6.73 -24.72
C VAL A 114 13.73 7.37 -23.34
N ILE A 115 14.57 6.89 -22.41
CA ILE A 115 14.69 7.50 -21.08
C ILE A 115 15.19 8.94 -21.18
N ALA A 116 16.15 9.23 -22.06
CA ALA A 116 16.67 10.58 -22.24
C ALA A 116 15.58 11.54 -22.77
N GLU A 117 14.76 11.08 -23.72
CA GLU A 117 13.64 11.86 -24.26
C GLU A 117 12.51 12.05 -23.22
N LEU A 118 12.17 11.02 -22.45
CA LEU A 118 11.21 11.16 -21.35
C LEU A 118 11.69 12.16 -20.29
N LYS A 119 12.99 12.17 -19.98
CA LYS A 119 13.61 13.19 -19.10
C LYS A 119 13.62 14.59 -19.72
N SER A 120 13.62 14.69 -21.04
CA SER A 120 13.55 15.97 -21.77
C SER A 120 12.10 16.51 -21.85
N GLY A 121 11.10 15.70 -21.49
CA GLY A 121 9.69 16.04 -21.51
C GLY A 121 8.98 15.66 -22.81
N ALA A 122 9.54 14.72 -23.58
CA ALA A 122 8.85 14.14 -24.72
C ALA A 122 7.57 13.41 -24.30
N ASP A 123 6.57 13.43 -25.17
CA ASP A 123 5.31 12.73 -24.95
C ASP A 123 5.52 11.21 -25.01
N PHE A 124 4.94 10.50 -24.04
CA PHE A 124 5.10 9.04 -23.97
C PHE A 124 4.44 8.33 -25.16
N ALA A 125 3.27 8.78 -25.62
CA ALA A 125 2.57 8.12 -26.71
C ALA A 125 3.34 8.24 -28.05
N ASP A 126 3.99 9.39 -28.28
CA ASP A 126 4.85 9.58 -29.45
C ASP A 126 6.07 8.64 -29.42
N LEU A 127 6.71 8.49 -28.25
CA LEU A 127 7.82 7.54 -28.06
C LEU A 127 7.35 6.10 -28.20
N PHE A 128 6.21 5.74 -27.60
CA PHE A 128 5.62 4.41 -27.70
C PHE A 128 5.36 4.03 -29.17
N ALA A 129 4.71 4.91 -29.92
CA ALA A 129 4.42 4.68 -31.34
C ALA A 129 5.69 4.53 -32.20
N SER A 130 6.78 5.16 -31.80
CA SER A 130 8.04 5.15 -32.55
C SER A 130 8.95 3.96 -32.21
N PHE A 131 8.94 3.52 -30.96
CA PHE A 131 9.92 2.56 -30.43
C PHE A 131 9.36 1.19 -30.07
N ASN A 132 8.05 1.06 -29.81
CA ASN A 132 7.50 -0.17 -29.29
C ASN A 132 7.59 -1.33 -30.31
N VAL A 133 8.20 -2.44 -29.89
CA VAL A 133 8.24 -3.71 -30.63
C VAL A 133 7.42 -4.81 -29.97
N ASN A 134 6.78 -4.53 -28.83
CA ASN A 134 6.05 -5.53 -28.06
C ASN A 134 4.54 -5.53 -28.37
N ASP A 135 4.04 -6.62 -28.95
CA ASP A 135 2.63 -6.78 -29.34
C ASP A 135 1.66 -6.81 -28.16
N GLN A 136 2.10 -7.20 -26.95
CA GLN A 136 1.24 -7.19 -25.77
C GLN A 136 0.99 -5.76 -25.29
N LEU A 137 2.04 -4.95 -25.19
CA LEU A 137 1.92 -3.52 -24.87
C LEU A 137 1.15 -2.76 -25.96
N ALA A 138 1.26 -3.16 -27.22
CA ALA A 138 0.51 -2.55 -28.33
C ALA A 138 -1.01 -2.71 -28.20
N GLN A 139 -1.50 -3.69 -27.43
CA GLN A 139 -2.95 -3.87 -27.21
C GLN A 139 -3.55 -2.81 -26.27
N SER A 140 -2.72 -2.07 -25.53
CA SER A 140 -3.14 -1.05 -24.57
C SER A 140 -2.41 0.27 -24.75
N ASP A 141 -1.82 0.52 -25.92
CA ASP A 141 -1.01 1.71 -26.22
C ASP A 141 0.08 1.97 -25.16
N GLY A 142 0.68 0.89 -24.65
CA GLY A 142 1.72 0.93 -23.62
C GLY A 142 1.21 1.08 -22.20
N ARG A 143 -0.11 1.21 -21.99
CA ARG A 143 -0.66 1.34 -20.64
C ARG A 143 -0.73 -0.02 -19.95
N ILE A 144 0.05 -0.20 -18.88
CA ILE A 144 -0.08 -1.34 -17.97
C ILE A 144 -1.27 -1.11 -17.03
N GLY A 145 -1.51 0.16 -16.66
CA GLY A 145 -2.57 0.57 -15.75
C GLY A 145 -2.11 0.63 -14.30
N CYS A 146 -3.07 0.77 -13.39
CA CYS A 146 -2.81 0.79 -11.95
C CYS A 146 -2.81 -0.63 -11.38
N LEU A 147 -1.74 -0.97 -10.69
CA LEU A 147 -1.54 -2.24 -10.01
C LEU A 147 -1.51 -1.98 -8.50
N THR A 148 -2.20 -2.81 -7.72
CA THR A 148 -2.01 -2.87 -6.27
C THR A 148 -0.79 -3.72 -5.94
N ILE A 149 -0.20 -3.51 -4.76
CA ILE A 149 0.97 -4.26 -4.30
C ILE A 149 0.74 -5.78 -4.30
N THR A 150 -0.50 -6.20 -4.04
CA THR A 150 -0.94 -7.61 -4.06
C THR A 150 -1.04 -8.22 -5.46
N GLN A 151 -1.11 -7.40 -6.51
CA GLN A 151 -1.12 -7.84 -7.90
C GLN A 151 0.29 -7.98 -8.47
N LEU A 152 1.30 -7.40 -7.81
CA LEU A 152 2.69 -7.54 -8.20
C LEU A 152 3.22 -8.91 -7.76
N PRO A 153 3.93 -9.63 -8.62
CA PRO A 153 4.54 -10.91 -8.28
C PRO A 153 5.80 -10.68 -7.44
N LEU A 154 5.63 -10.18 -6.20
CA LEU A 154 6.74 -9.93 -5.29
C LEU A 154 7.34 -11.23 -4.77
N GLY A 155 8.67 -11.25 -4.60
CA GLY A 155 9.39 -12.41 -4.06
C GLY A 155 9.63 -13.55 -5.06
N VAL A 156 9.29 -13.36 -6.33
CA VAL A 156 9.77 -14.18 -7.44
C VAL A 156 10.76 -13.37 -8.29
N ASP A 157 11.60 -14.07 -9.04
CA ASP A 157 12.58 -13.47 -9.95
C ASP A 157 11.85 -12.96 -11.22
N ASP A 158 11.19 -11.81 -11.10
CA ASP A 158 10.49 -11.11 -12.18
C ASP A 158 11.12 -9.72 -12.40
N PRO A 159 11.96 -9.57 -13.44
CA PRO A 159 12.67 -8.31 -13.71
C PRO A 159 11.75 -7.11 -13.95
N LEU A 160 10.54 -7.33 -14.50
CA LEU A 160 9.61 -6.25 -14.76
C LEU A 160 8.98 -5.78 -13.44
N ALA A 161 8.52 -6.71 -12.61
CA ALA A 161 7.98 -6.38 -11.30
C ALA A 161 9.01 -5.66 -10.44
N ASP A 162 10.25 -6.16 -10.39
CA ASP A 162 11.35 -5.51 -9.67
C ASP A 162 11.57 -4.07 -10.17
N SER A 163 11.60 -3.86 -11.49
CA SER A 163 11.74 -2.51 -12.05
C SER A 163 10.60 -1.57 -11.67
N ILE A 164 9.36 -2.08 -11.64
CA ILE A 164 8.17 -1.31 -11.30
C ILE A 164 8.18 -0.92 -9.83
N THR A 165 8.63 -1.78 -8.92
CA THR A 165 8.67 -1.46 -7.49
C THR A 165 9.63 -0.34 -7.11
N MET A 166 10.62 -0.04 -7.96
CA MET A 166 11.56 1.07 -7.77
C MET A 166 10.98 2.44 -8.17
N LEU A 167 9.93 2.45 -8.99
CA LEU A 167 9.35 3.67 -9.55
C LEU A 167 8.66 4.52 -8.48
N ASN A 168 8.88 5.83 -8.56
CA ASN A 168 8.23 6.84 -7.73
C ASN A 168 8.33 8.22 -8.40
N ALA A 169 7.81 9.28 -7.78
CA ALA A 169 7.83 10.62 -8.38
C ALA A 169 9.26 11.20 -8.58
N ASN A 170 10.24 10.78 -7.78
CA ASN A 170 11.64 11.22 -7.90
C ASN A 170 12.45 10.36 -8.88
N GLU A 171 12.08 9.09 -9.02
CA GLU A 171 12.65 8.14 -9.98
C GLU A 171 11.53 7.58 -10.88
N PRO A 172 11.00 8.38 -11.82
CA PRO A 172 9.79 8.02 -12.56
C PRO A 172 10.04 7.07 -13.73
N TYR A 173 11.29 6.66 -13.96
CA TYR A 173 11.66 5.80 -15.10
C TYR A 173 12.56 4.65 -14.63
N ALA A 174 12.27 3.44 -15.10
CA ALA A 174 13.06 2.24 -14.85
C ALA A 174 13.17 1.40 -16.11
N THR A 175 14.21 0.57 -16.19
CA THR A 175 14.38 -0.39 -17.29
C THR A 175 14.41 -1.82 -16.74
N ALA A 176 13.60 -2.69 -17.32
CA ALA A 176 13.70 -4.14 -17.15
C ALA A 176 14.28 -4.78 -18.41
N ILE A 177 14.99 -5.90 -18.24
CA ILE A 177 15.46 -6.75 -19.34
C ILE A 177 14.74 -8.07 -19.21
N ILE A 178 13.93 -8.42 -20.22
CA ILE A 178 13.21 -9.69 -20.29
C ILE A 178 13.92 -10.57 -21.32
N PRO A 179 14.62 -11.64 -20.89
CA PRO A 179 15.39 -12.49 -21.79
C PRO A 179 14.52 -13.15 -22.85
N ASP A 180 15.02 -13.23 -24.09
CA ASP A 180 14.38 -13.92 -25.21
C ASP A 180 12.91 -13.52 -25.50
N ALA A 181 12.51 -12.30 -25.10
CA ALA A 181 11.14 -11.81 -25.22
C ALA A 181 10.93 -10.84 -26.40
N ALA A 182 11.97 -10.52 -27.17
CA ALA A 182 11.90 -9.78 -28.42
C ALA A 182 12.19 -10.72 -29.62
N PRO A 183 11.82 -10.35 -30.86
CA PRO A 183 12.01 -11.20 -32.04
C PRO A 183 13.46 -11.67 -32.27
N ASP A 184 14.43 -10.83 -31.88
CA ASP A 184 15.86 -11.05 -32.13
C ASP A 184 16.69 -11.16 -30.83
N GLY A 185 16.06 -11.38 -29.66
CA GLY A 185 16.76 -11.55 -28.38
C GLY A 185 16.01 -10.96 -27.18
N ASP A 186 16.74 -10.26 -26.32
CA ASP A 186 16.18 -9.66 -25.10
C ASP A 186 15.25 -8.49 -25.42
N LEU A 187 14.19 -8.35 -24.62
CA LEU A 187 13.31 -7.18 -24.65
C LEU A 187 13.72 -6.21 -23.54
N TYR A 188 14.04 -4.98 -23.91
CA TYR A 188 14.29 -3.88 -22.98
C TYR A 188 12.98 -3.12 -22.77
N VAL A 189 12.43 -3.17 -21.57
CA VAL A 189 11.18 -2.51 -21.23
C VAL A 189 11.49 -1.27 -20.41
N VAL A 190 11.19 -0.08 -20.95
CA VAL A 190 11.24 1.17 -20.19
C VAL A 190 9.85 1.43 -19.63
N SER A 191 9.76 1.47 -18.31
CA SER A 191 8.54 1.76 -17.55
C SER A 191 8.57 3.21 -17.07
N ARG A 192 7.42 3.87 -17.13
CA ARG A 192 7.16 5.22 -16.65
C ARG A 192 6.11 5.19 -15.55
N PHE A 193 6.44 5.77 -14.40
CA PHE A 193 5.48 6.12 -13.36
C PHE A 193 4.53 7.21 -13.89
N ILE A 194 3.22 6.97 -13.82
CA ILE A 194 2.21 7.99 -14.14
C ILE A 194 2.00 8.84 -12.87
N PRO A 195 2.35 10.14 -12.88
CA PRO A 195 2.13 11.02 -11.73
C PRO A 195 0.65 11.14 -11.35
N TYR A 196 0.36 11.38 -10.06
CA TYR A 196 -1.02 11.42 -9.55
C TYR A 196 -1.92 12.43 -10.30
N ASN A 197 -1.37 13.57 -10.71
CA ASN A 197 -2.08 14.61 -11.45
C ASN A 197 -2.33 14.27 -12.93
N GLU A 198 -1.74 13.20 -13.45
CA GLU A 198 -1.96 12.66 -14.79
C GLU A 198 -2.93 11.46 -14.77
N LEU A 199 -3.34 11.00 -13.59
CA LEU A 199 -4.28 9.90 -13.45
C LEU A 199 -5.68 10.29 -13.92
N GLY A 200 -6.34 9.35 -14.60
CA GLY A 200 -7.72 9.49 -15.02
C GLY A 200 -8.71 9.32 -13.86
N PRO A 201 -10.01 9.58 -14.11
CA PRO A 201 -11.07 9.37 -13.14
C PRO A 201 -11.25 7.89 -12.75
N ASP A 202 -10.81 6.96 -13.58
CA ASP A 202 -10.90 5.52 -13.31
C ASP A 202 -9.71 5.00 -12.49
N ASP A 203 -8.57 5.69 -12.54
CA ASP A 203 -7.33 5.31 -11.86
C ASP A 203 -7.23 5.87 -10.44
N THR A 204 -7.69 7.11 -10.25
CA THR A 204 -7.62 7.82 -8.97
C THR A 204 -8.30 7.04 -7.82
N PRO A 205 -9.48 6.42 -8.01
CA PRO A 205 -10.11 5.60 -6.97
C PRO A 205 -9.31 4.34 -6.63
N ILE A 206 -8.58 3.75 -7.59
CA ILE A 206 -7.72 2.58 -7.35
C ILE A 206 -6.58 2.97 -6.42
N VAL A 207 -5.92 4.10 -6.71
CA VAL A 207 -4.80 4.59 -5.89
C VAL A 207 -5.26 4.98 -4.49
N ALA A 208 -6.39 5.68 -4.37
CA ALA A 208 -6.92 6.09 -3.08
C ALA A 208 -7.36 4.88 -2.22
N GLY A 209 -7.92 3.84 -2.84
CA GLY A 209 -8.36 2.63 -2.15
C GLY A 209 -7.23 1.66 -1.80
N ALA A 210 -6.02 1.88 -2.30
CA ALA A 210 -4.87 1.01 -2.05
C ALA A 210 -4.04 1.42 -0.83
N LEU A 211 -4.34 2.57 -0.21
CA LEU A 211 -3.59 3.06 0.94
C LEU A 211 -3.58 2.03 2.08
N GLY A 212 -2.37 1.72 2.55
CA GLY A 212 -2.15 0.82 3.66
C GLY A 212 -2.28 1.52 5.01
N ALA A 213 -2.26 0.72 6.07
CA ALA A 213 -2.32 1.22 7.45
C ALA A 213 -1.21 2.24 7.75
N ASP A 214 0.05 1.95 7.37
CA ASP A 214 1.18 2.85 7.57
C ASP A 214 0.99 4.20 6.86
N SER A 215 0.50 4.20 5.62
CA SER A 215 0.23 5.40 4.83
C SER A 215 -0.82 6.31 5.48
N LEU A 216 -1.74 5.69 6.21
CA LEU A 216 -2.80 6.36 6.96
C LEU A 216 -2.38 6.69 8.40
N GLY A 217 -1.21 6.22 8.84
CA GLY A 217 -0.69 6.42 10.20
C GLY A 217 -1.44 5.62 11.26
N LEU A 218 -2.08 4.51 10.89
CA LEU A 218 -2.85 3.66 11.80
C LEU A 218 -1.92 2.73 12.60
N ASP A 219 -2.16 2.61 13.91
CA ASP A 219 -1.48 1.64 14.76
C ASP A 219 -2.15 0.26 14.65
N VAL A 220 -1.48 -0.69 14.01
CA VAL A 220 -1.97 -2.07 13.84
C VAL A 220 -1.28 -3.00 14.83
N TYR A 221 -2.08 -3.59 15.71
CA TYR A 221 -1.67 -4.68 16.59
C TYR A 221 -2.34 -5.98 16.19
N VAL A 222 -1.60 -7.09 16.28
CA VAL A 222 -2.12 -8.46 16.09
C VAL A 222 -1.61 -9.32 17.25
N ASP A 223 -2.46 -10.19 17.78
CA ASP A 223 -2.05 -11.21 18.75
C ASP A 223 -0.87 -12.02 18.18
N PRO A 224 0.30 -12.05 18.85
CA PRO A 224 1.46 -12.81 18.39
C PRO A 224 1.21 -14.32 18.21
N GLN A 225 0.17 -14.88 18.86
CA GLN A 225 -0.25 -16.27 18.65
C GLN A 225 -0.91 -16.47 17.28
N ILE A 226 -1.50 -15.41 16.71
CA ILE A 226 -2.08 -15.40 15.38
C ILE A 226 -0.97 -15.07 14.36
N GLY A 227 -0.23 -13.97 14.56
CA GLY A 227 0.85 -13.59 13.66
C GLY A 227 1.34 -12.15 13.85
N THR A 228 1.92 -11.60 12.79
CA THR A 228 2.28 -10.17 12.69
C THR A 228 1.65 -9.58 11.44
N TYR A 229 1.22 -8.32 11.51
CA TYR A 229 0.80 -7.59 10.33
C TYR A 229 2.03 -7.25 9.47
N ASP A 230 1.92 -7.50 8.17
CA ASP A 230 2.92 -7.14 7.18
C ASP A 230 2.36 -6.07 6.25
N ASN A 231 2.93 -4.87 6.33
CA ASN A 231 2.50 -3.73 5.51
C ASN A 231 2.73 -3.96 4.01
N ALA A 232 3.73 -4.76 3.63
CA ALA A 232 4.03 -5.01 2.22
C ALA A 232 2.92 -5.84 1.54
N THR A 233 2.39 -6.85 2.23
CA THR A 233 1.29 -7.66 1.70
C THR A 233 -0.09 -7.19 2.16
N ALA A 234 -0.15 -6.24 3.10
CA ALA A 234 -1.37 -5.81 3.79
C ALA A 234 -2.15 -6.98 4.42
N THR A 235 -1.42 -7.97 4.95
CA THR A 235 -2.00 -9.17 5.57
C THR A 235 -1.29 -9.57 6.86
N VAL A 236 -1.92 -10.43 7.65
CA VAL A 236 -1.29 -11.07 8.81
C VAL A 236 -0.52 -12.30 8.35
N ILE A 237 0.79 -12.31 8.60
CA ILE A 237 1.70 -13.40 8.28
C ILE A 237 2.12 -14.16 9.56
N PRO A 238 2.61 -15.41 9.44
CA PRO A 238 3.16 -16.13 10.58
C PRO A 238 4.33 -15.38 11.23
N LEU A 239 4.40 -15.44 12.57
CA LEU A 239 5.57 -14.97 13.31
C LEU A 239 6.74 -15.95 13.06
N VAL A 240 7.85 -15.45 12.52
CA VAL A 240 9.06 -16.24 12.19
C VAL A 240 10.01 -16.40 13.38
#